data_AF-A0A7J3ZC33-F1
#
_entry.id   AF-A0A7J3ZC33-F1
#
_cell.length_a   1.000
_cell.length_b   1.000
_cell.length_c   1.000
_cell.angle_alpha   90.00
_cell.angle_beta   90.00
_cell.angle_gamma   90.00
#
_symmetry.space_group_name_H-M   'P 1'
#
loop_
_entity.id
_entity.type
_entity.pdbx_description
1 polymer ?
#
loop_
_entity_poly.entity_id
_entity_poly.type
_entity_poly.pdbx_seq_one_letter_code
_entity_poly.pdbx_strand_id
1 'polypeptide(L)'
;MEVFRLVFNVSCCFVFGCAVLGFRLEDLVSVFRWLSSLGLGFVVIGDTCVYYSIGKRVFEGDVDLFVFEGSLSAVEGDIVSYADESGWDVGSTWLGTLSLVVRVGSEEAALDLYEAVHDFYVPWEFIEGSRVIDVSGFPLKMLSPEQHIVLKARSGSEYVVEELHEYVDLYESGNLRISLQELRRLSSLFEDQRAIISRLKKAGFPL
;
A
#
# COMPACT_ATOMS: atom_id res chain seq x y z
N MET A 1 -1.91 -41.77 19.64
CA MET A 1 -3.19 -41.79 18.91
C MET A 1 -4.09 -40.82 19.65
N GLU A 2 -4.14 -39.57 19.17
CA GLU A 2 -5.29 -39.03 18.43
C GLU A 2 -6.42 -38.62 19.39
N VAL A 3 -7.05 -37.45 19.34
CA VAL A 3 -6.89 -36.19 18.61
C VAL A 3 -7.63 -35.14 19.45
N PHE A 4 -7.08 -33.93 19.47
CA PHE A 4 -7.69 -32.70 19.99
C PHE A 4 -9.13 -32.45 19.50
N ARG A 5 -10.03 -32.09 20.41
CA ARG A 5 -11.13 -31.16 20.15
C ARG A 5 -11.22 -30.20 21.34
N LEU A 6 -10.60 -29.03 21.17
CA LEU A 6 -10.89 -27.87 22.01
C LEU A 6 -11.48 -26.79 21.12
N VAL A 7 -12.76 -26.54 21.39
CA VAL A 7 -13.59 -25.49 20.81
C VAL A 7 -13.02 -24.16 21.29
N PHE A 8 -12.47 -23.35 20.39
CA PHE A 8 -12.20 -21.95 20.69
C PHE A 8 -13.45 -21.12 20.42
N ASN A 9 -14.03 -20.68 21.53
CA ASN A 9 -15.11 -19.72 21.64
C ASN A 9 -14.51 -18.34 21.36
N VAL A 10 -14.83 -17.73 20.22
CA VAL A 10 -14.54 -16.31 19.98
C VAL A 10 -15.78 -15.53 20.38
N SER A 11 -15.64 -14.81 21.49
CA SER A 11 -16.66 -13.95 22.04
C SER A 11 -16.96 -12.82 21.06
N CYS A 12 -18.19 -12.83 20.54
CA CYS A 12 -18.76 -11.78 19.72
C CYS A 12 -19.07 -10.57 20.62
N CYS A 13 -18.24 -9.53 20.55
CA CYS A 13 -18.58 -8.22 21.09
C CYS A 13 -19.27 -7.41 19.97
N PHE A 14 -20.60 -7.41 20.01
CA PHE A 14 -21.43 -6.47 19.27
C PHE A 14 -21.18 -5.05 19.81
N VAL A 15 -20.52 -4.20 19.02
CA VAL A 15 -20.60 -2.75 19.15
C VAL A 15 -21.10 -2.22 17.82
N PHE A 16 -22.13 -1.39 17.91
CA PHE A 16 -22.87 -0.70 16.85
C PHE A 16 -22.15 -0.51 15.50
N GLY A 17 -22.66 -1.22 14.48
CA GLY A 17 -22.94 -0.69 13.13
C GLY A 17 -21.88 0.17 12.45
N CYS A 18 -20.76 -0.44 12.05
CA CYS A 18 -20.10 -0.08 10.80
C CYS A 18 -19.74 -1.42 10.15
N ALA A 19 -20.42 -1.79 9.07
CA ALA A 19 -19.94 -2.90 8.26
C ALA A 19 -18.57 -2.44 7.75
N VAL A 20 -17.48 -3.11 8.14
CA VAL A 20 -16.19 -2.91 7.51
C VAL A 20 -16.35 -3.47 6.10
N LEU A 21 -16.77 -2.59 5.20
CA LEU A 21 -17.00 -2.85 3.79
C LEU A 21 -15.64 -2.70 3.12
N GLY A 22 -15.05 -3.82 2.73
CA GLY A 22 -13.78 -3.82 2.03
C GLY A 22 -13.97 -3.41 0.57
N PHE A 23 -13.00 -2.69 0.01
CA PHE A 23 -13.05 -2.22 -1.37
C PHE A 23 -12.18 -3.08 -2.28
N ARG A 24 -12.42 -3.01 -3.60
CA ARG A 24 -11.54 -3.55 -4.62
C ARG A 24 -10.87 -2.42 -5.39
N LEU A 25 -9.70 -2.69 -5.97
CA LEU A 25 -9.05 -1.70 -6.86
C LEU A 25 -9.92 -1.36 -8.06
N GLU A 26 -10.76 -2.29 -8.52
CA GLU A 26 -11.72 -2.06 -9.59
C GLU A 26 -12.75 -0.97 -9.26
N ASP A 27 -13.09 -0.80 -7.99
CA ASP A 27 -14.03 0.23 -7.53
C ASP A 27 -13.39 1.62 -7.66
N LEU A 28 -12.06 1.71 -7.57
CA LEU A 28 -11.32 2.97 -7.63
C LEU A 28 -10.93 3.41 -9.06
N VAL A 29 -11.32 2.65 -10.09
CA VAL A 29 -10.87 2.91 -11.47
C VAL A 29 -11.32 4.25 -12.02
N SER A 30 -12.51 4.73 -11.65
CA SER A 30 -12.97 6.09 -12.01
C SER A 30 -12.06 7.15 -11.40
N VAL A 31 -11.66 6.97 -10.15
CA VAL A 31 -10.73 7.85 -9.42
C VAL A 31 -9.35 7.84 -10.09
N PHE A 32 -8.82 6.66 -10.41
CA PHE A 32 -7.51 6.54 -11.09
C PHE A 32 -7.51 7.24 -12.44
N ARG A 33 -8.56 7.08 -13.25
CA ARG A 33 -8.69 7.78 -14.53
C ARG A 33 -8.76 9.29 -14.36
N TRP A 34 -9.49 9.75 -13.35
CA TRP A 34 -9.59 11.16 -13.05
C TRP A 34 -8.24 11.75 -12.60
N LEU A 35 -7.53 11.11 -11.68
CA LEU A 35 -6.18 11.53 -11.29
C LEU A 35 -5.23 11.59 -12.49
N SER A 36 -5.25 10.59 -13.38
CA SER A 36 -4.47 10.64 -14.63
C SER A 36 -4.89 11.77 -15.56
N SER A 37 -6.16 12.15 -15.59
CA SER A 37 -6.63 13.29 -16.40
C SER A 37 -6.11 14.64 -15.91
N LEU A 38 -5.71 14.73 -14.63
CA LEU A 38 -5.01 15.88 -14.06
C LEU A 38 -3.50 15.91 -14.43
N GLY A 39 -3.03 14.93 -15.22
CA GLY A 39 -1.62 14.80 -15.58
C GLY A 39 -0.77 14.12 -14.52
N LEU A 40 -1.39 13.39 -13.57
CA LEU A 40 -0.68 12.65 -12.54
C LEU A 40 -0.34 11.22 -13.00
N GLY A 41 0.94 10.87 -12.93
CA GLY A 41 1.40 9.48 -13.01
C GLY A 41 1.71 8.95 -11.61
N PHE A 42 1.17 7.78 -11.29
CA PHE A 42 1.27 7.22 -9.95
C PHE A 42 1.48 5.70 -9.96
N VAL A 43 2.08 5.19 -8.88
CA VAL A 43 2.31 3.78 -8.62
C VAL A 43 1.70 3.41 -7.27
N VAL A 44 1.01 2.27 -7.21
CA VAL A 44 0.53 1.74 -5.93
C VAL A 44 1.71 1.30 -5.10
N ILE A 45 1.78 1.80 -3.87
CA ILE A 45 2.70 1.37 -2.83
C ILE A 45 1.89 0.72 -1.68
N GLY A 46 2.47 0.53 -0.51
CA GLY A 46 1.69 0.08 0.64
C GLY A 46 1.40 -1.42 0.64
N ASP A 47 0.70 -1.84 1.69
CA ASP A 47 0.45 -3.26 1.98
C ASP A 47 -0.43 -3.92 0.91
N THR A 48 -1.21 -3.10 0.18
CA THR A 48 -1.91 -3.47 -1.05
C THR A 48 -1.00 -4.21 -2.04
N CYS A 49 0.27 -3.84 -2.18
CA CYS A 49 1.21 -4.51 -3.09
C CYS A 49 1.43 -6.00 -2.74
N VAL A 50 1.60 -6.28 -1.44
CA VAL A 50 1.82 -7.63 -0.91
C VAL A 50 0.52 -8.43 -0.97
N TYR A 51 -0.57 -7.87 -0.44
CA TYR A 51 -1.86 -8.54 -0.41
C TYR A 51 -2.42 -8.87 -1.79
N TYR A 52 -2.26 -7.95 -2.75
CA TYR A 52 -2.64 -8.22 -4.14
C TYR A 52 -1.82 -9.37 -4.73
N SER A 53 -0.52 -9.47 -4.40
CA SER A 53 0.37 -10.52 -4.92
C SER A 53 -0.01 -11.93 -4.47
N ILE A 54 -0.58 -12.06 -3.27
CA ILE A 54 -1.05 -13.35 -2.72
C ILE A 54 -2.51 -13.66 -3.09
N GLY A 55 -3.11 -12.87 -3.98
CA GLY A 55 -4.45 -13.12 -4.50
C GLY A 55 -5.60 -12.44 -3.73
N LYS A 56 -5.32 -11.63 -2.70
CA LYS A 56 -6.38 -10.80 -2.10
C LYS A 56 -6.87 -9.77 -3.13
N ARG A 57 -8.18 -9.57 -3.18
CA ARG A 57 -8.84 -8.64 -4.11
C ARG A 57 -9.78 -7.67 -3.42
N VAL A 58 -10.17 -7.98 -2.19
CA VAL A 58 -10.90 -7.10 -1.28
C VAL A 58 -9.91 -6.66 -0.21
N PHE A 59 -9.80 -5.36 -0.03
CA PHE A 59 -8.86 -4.69 0.86
C PHE A 59 -9.64 -3.94 1.94
N GLU A 60 -9.02 -3.81 3.10
CA GLU A 60 -9.50 -2.99 4.21
C GLU A 60 -8.49 -1.85 4.41
N GLY A 61 -8.97 -0.68 4.81
CA GLY A 61 -8.12 0.50 5.04
C GLY A 61 -7.95 1.38 3.81
N ASP A 62 -6.70 1.71 3.51
CA ASP A 62 -6.28 2.69 2.51
C ASP A 62 -5.56 2.07 1.30
N VAL A 63 -5.60 2.80 0.19
CA VAL A 63 -4.71 2.58 -0.96
C VAL A 63 -3.69 3.70 -0.99
N ASP A 64 -2.43 3.34 -0.87
CA ASP A 64 -1.33 4.28 -1.00
C ASP A 64 -0.90 4.43 -2.46
N LEU A 65 -0.94 5.66 -2.97
CA LEU A 65 -0.41 6.02 -4.29
C LEU A 65 0.81 6.92 -4.13
N PHE A 66 1.92 6.54 -4.75
CA PHE A 66 3.06 7.44 -4.93
C PHE A 66 2.99 8.12 -6.29
N VAL A 67 2.83 9.44 -6.31
CA VAL A 67 2.86 10.28 -7.50
C VAL A 67 4.31 10.51 -7.93
N PHE A 68 4.65 10.06 -9.13
CA PHE A 68 6.00 10.20 -9.73
C PHE A 68 6.04 11.11 -10.96
N GLU A 69 4.88 11.47 -11.51
CA GLU A 69 4.75 12.40 -12.63
C GLU A 69 3.63 13.40 -12.33
N GLY A 70 3.87 14.68 -12.64
CA GLY A 70 3.06 15.78 -12.13
C GLY A 70 3.45 16.19 -10.71
N SER A 71 2.62 17.01 -10.05
CA SER A 71 2.79 17.40 -8.65
C SER A 71 1.42 17.56 -8.00
N LEU A 72 1.25 17.01 -6.79
CA LEU A 72 0.02 17.13 -6.02
C LEU A 72 -0.26 18.59 -5.69
N SER A 73 0.77 19.34 -5.27
CA SER A 73 0.64 20.77 -4.96
C SER A 73 0.13 21.63 -6.14
N ALA A 74 0.42 21.21 -7.39
CA ALA A 74 -0.01 21.93 -8.58
C ALA A 74 -1.49 21.73 -8.91
N VAL A 75 -2.07 20.60 -8.50
CA VAL A 75 -3.46 20.21 -8.79
C VAL A 75 -4.32 20.07 -7.53
N GLU A 76 -3.81 20.45 -6.36
CA GLU A 76 -4.48 20.34 -5.07
C GLU A 76 -5.85 21.04 -5.09
N GLY A 77 -5.92 22.25 -5.66
CA GLY A 77 -7.18 23.01 -5.78
C GLY A 77 -8.24 22.28 -6.62
N ASP A 78 -7.83 21.62 -7.70
CA ASP A 78 -8.72 20.82 -8.55
C ASP A 78 -9.18 19.55 -7.82
N ILE A 79 -8.28 18.90 -7.06
CA ILE A 79 -8.59 17.73 -6.25
C ILE A 79 -9.62 18.08 -5.16
N VAL A 80 -9.39 19.16 -4.41
CA VAL A 80 -10.27 19.62 -3.32
C VAL A 80 -11.64 20.00 -3.87
N SER A 81 -11.70 20.73 -4.98
CA SER A 81 -12.96 21.15 -5.60
C SER A 81 -13.76 19.93 -6.09
N TYR A 82 -13.12 18.98 -6.76
CA TYR A 82 -13.77 17.77 -7.23
C TYR A 82 -14.26 16.87 -6.09
N ALA A 83 -13.49 16.79 -5.00
CA ALA A 83 -13.88 16.05 -3.80
C ALA A 83 -15.14 16.65 -3.17
N ASP A 84 -15.21 17.98 -3.01
CA ASP A 84 -16.40 18.68 -2.50
C ASP A 84 -17.63 18.43 -3.40
N GLU A 85 -17.46 18.56 -4.72
CA GLU A 85 -18.52 18.29 -5.70
C GLU A 85 -19.00 16.82 -5.68
N SER A 86 -18.10 15.89 -5.41
CA SER A 86 -18.36 14.45 -5.36
C SER A 86 -18.84 13.97 -3.98
N GLY A 87 -18.89 14.86 -2.99
CA GLY A 87 -19.19 14.51 -1.60
C GLY A 87 -18.16 13.56 -0.99
N TRP A 88 -16.89 13.67 -1.39
CA TRP A 88 -15.76 12.96 -0.79
C TRP A 88 -15.14 13.80 0.32
N ASP A 89 -14.53 13.14 1.30
CA ASP A 89 -13.81 13.87 2.35
C ASP A 89 -12.34 14.04 1.96
N VAL A 90 -11.79 15.22 2.25
CA VAL A 90 -10.37 15.53 2.06
C VAL A 90 -9.68 15.63 3.41
N GLY A 91 -8.56 14.95 3.55
CA GLY A 91 -7.70 15.00 4.72
C GLY A 91 -6.23 15.13 4.32
N SER A 92 -5.35 14.74 5.25
CA SER A 92 -3.92 14.74 5.02
C SER A 92 -3.28 13.46 5.55
N THR A 93 -2.28 12.96 4.83
CA THR A 93 -1.42 11.87 5.29
C THR A 93 -0.54 12.35 6.46
N TRP A 94 0.15 11.42 7.11
CA TRP A 94 1.15 11.75 8.14
C TRP A 94 2.33 12.59 7.61
N LEU A 95 2.52 12.64 6.29
CA LEU A 95 3.52 13.48 5.61
C LEU A 95 2.98 14.87 5.23
N GLY A 96 1.70 15.14 5.52
CA GLY A 96 1.04 16.39 5.13
C GLY A 96 0.67 16.45 3.65
N THR A 97 0.74 15.34 2.92
CA THR A 97 0.22 15.22 1.55
C THR A 97 -1.28 14.90 1.58
N LEU A 98 -1.94 14.91 0.42
CA LEU A 98 -3.40 14.74 0.34
C LEU A 98 -3.85 13.31 0.68
N SER A 99 -4.96 13.19 1.40
CA SER A 99 -5.70 11.94 1.61
C SER A 99 -7.16 12.17 1.24
N LEU A 100 -7.80 11.18 0.61
CA LEU A 100 -9.20 11.24 0.18
C LEU A 100 -9.97 10.07 0.76
N VAL A 101 -11.18 10.32 1.30
CA VAL A 101 -12.17 9.27 1.53
C VAL A 101 -13.13 9.28 0.36
N VAL A 102 -12.88 8.38 -0.59
CA VAL A 102 -13.67 8.29 -1.81
C VAL A 102 -14.89 7.41 -1.61
N ARG A 103 -16.04 7.87 -2.10
CA ARG A 103 -17.30 7.14 -2.05
C ARG A 103 -17.62 6.61 -3.43
N VAL A 104 -17.59 5.30 -3.60
CA VAL A 104 -17.93 4.62 -4.86
C VAL A 104 -19.10 3.68 -4.63
N GLY A 105 -20.30 4.13 -5.01
CA GLY A 105 -21.54 3.38 -4.75
C GLY A 105 -21.89 3.38 -3.26
N SER A 106 -21.95 2.19 -2.65
CA SER A 106 -22.15 2.01 -1.20
C SER A 106 -20.85 1.88 -0.41
N GLU A 107 -19.70 1.85 -1.10
CA GLU A 107 -18.41 1.56 -0.50
C GLU A 107 -17.63 2.86 -0.27
N GLU A 108 -16.85 2.88 0.81
CA GLU A 108 -15.88 3.93 1.12
C GLU A 108 -14.48 3.34 1.06
N ALA A 109 -13.54 4.07 0.48
CA ALA A 109 -12.13 3.70 0.46
C ALA A 109 -11.28 4.92 0.79
N ALA A 110 -10.29 4.74 1.66
CA ALA A 110 -9.26 5.75 1.85
C ALA A 110 -8.23 5.66 0.72
N LEU A 111 -7.83 6.80 0.18
CA LEU A 111 -6.83 6.93 -0.87
C LEU A 111 -5.79 7.96 -0.43
N ASP A 112 -4.62 7.48 -0.06
CA ASP A 112 -3.52 8.32 0.38
C ASP A 112 -2.61 8.65 -0.81
N LEU A 113 -2.46 9.94 -1.09
CA LEU A 113 -1.65 10.44 -2.19
C LEU A 113 -0.34 10.95 -1.62
N TYR A 114 0.74 10.22 -1.87
CA TYR A 114 2.09 10.61 -1.53
C TYR A 114 2.82 11.19 -2.73
N GLU A 115 3.74 12.11 -2.47
CA GLU A 115 4.72 12.58 -3.45
C GLU A 115 6.10 12.64 -2.78
N ALA A 116 7.15 12.93 -3.56
CA ALA A 116 8.49 13.08 -2.98
C ALA A 116 8.54 14.33 -2.09
N VAL A 117 8.50 14.15 -0.77
CA VAL A 117 8.57 15.21 0.24
C VAL A 117 9.46 14.77 1.40
N HIS A 118 10.29 15.69 1.90
CA HIS A 118 11.27 15.40 2.95
C HIS A 118 12.16 14.18 2.57
N ASP A 119 12.27 13.20 3.46
CA ASP A 119 13.06 11.98 3.24
C ASP A 119 12.24 10.85 2.59
N PHE A 120 10.95 11.09 2.34
CA PHE A 120 10.06 10.13 1.70
C PHE A 120 10.15 10.24 0.19
N TYR A 121 10.67 9.19 -0.44
CA TYR A 121 10.73 9.06 -1.89
C TYR A 121 10.78 7.58 -2.29
N VAL A 122 10.29 7.30 -3.50
CA VAL A 122 10.41 6.01 -4.17
C VAL A 122 11.46 6.15 -5.28
N PRO A 123 12.54 5.35 -5.29
CA PRO A 123 13.57 5.45 -6.34
C PRO A 123 12.98 5.22 -7.74
N TRP A 124 13.58 5.85 -8.76
CA TRP A 124 13.12 5.70 -10.14
C TRP A 124 13.19 4.25 -10.62
N GLU A 125 14.20 3.50 -10.18
CA GLU A 125 14.36 2.07 -10.46
C GLU A 125 13.22 1.23 -9.88
N PHE A 126 12.56 1.68 -8.81
CA PHE A 126 11.37 1.04 -8.26
C PHE A 126 10.16 1.30 -9.16
N ILE A 127 10.00 2.54 -9.62
CA ILE A 127 8.90 2.98 -10.49
C ILE A 127 9.00 2.33 -11.88
N GLU A 128 10.20 2.27 -12.48
CA GLU A 128 10.42 1.58 -13.76
C GLU A 128 10.29 0.07 -13.64
N GLY A 129 10.80 -0.53 -12.55
CA GLY A 129 10.70 -1.96 -12.28
C GLY A 129 9.33 -2.41 -11.78
N SER A 130 8.37 -1.50 -11.60
CA SER A 130 7.03 -1.82 -11.12
C SER A 130 6.27 -2.67 -12.14
N ARG A 131 5.37 -3.54 -11.65
CA ARG A 131 4.47 -4.29 -12.52
C ARG A 131 3.33 -3.40 -12.98
N VAL A 132 2.88 -3.58 -14.22
CA VAL A 132 1.62 -3.01 -14.69
C VAL A 132 0.54 -4.09 -14.58
N ILE A 133 -0.49 -3.81 -13.81
CA ILE A 133 -1.69 -4.66 -13.70
C ILE A 133 -2.83 -4.00 -14.46
N ASP A 134 -3.71 -4.81 -15.06
CA ASP A 134 -4.95 -4.30 -15.66
C ASP A 134 -6.05 -4.30 -14.60
N VAL A 135 -6.61 -3.11 -14.34
CA VAL A 135 -7.72 -2.92 -13.40
C VAL A 135 -8.90 -2.34 -14.17
N SER A 136 -9.82 -3.21 -14.59
CA SER A 136 -10.99 -2.83 -15.42
C SER A 136 -10.62 -1.96 -16.65
N GLY A 137 -9.58 -2.37 -17.38
CA GLY A 137 -9.09 -1.66 -18.56
C GLY A 137 -8.22 -0.42 -18.26
N PHE A 138 -7.84 -0.21 -17.00
CA PHE A 138 -6.88 0.83 -16.61
C PHE A 138 -5.52 0.21 -16.28
N PRO A 139 -4.42 0.60 -16.97
CA PRO A 139 -3.09 0.09 -16.69
C PRO A 139 -2.53 0.75 -15.42
N LEU A 140 -2.58 0.05 -14.29
CA LEU A 140 -2.13 0.54 -12.99
C LEU A 140 -0.73 0.02 -12.68
N LYS A 141 0.23 0.93 -12.44
CA LYS A 141 1.55 0.56 -11.91
C LYS A 141 1.42 0.17 -10.45
N MET A 142 2.11 -0.88 -10.04
CA MET A 142 2.15 -1.35 -8.66
C MET A 142 3.54 -1.91 -8.33
N LEU A 143 4.07 -1.57 -7.16
CA LEU A 143 5.33 -2.14 -6.72
C LEU A 143 5.22 -3.66 -6.53
N SER A 144 6.32 -4.36 -6.78
CA SER A 144 6.48 -5.75 -6.35
C SER A 144 6.50 -5.85 -4.82
N PRO A 145 6.17 -7.02 -4.25
CA PRO A 145 6.31 -7.24 -2.82
C PRO A 145 7.71 -6.91 -2.30
N GLU A 146 8.77 -7.27 -3.03
CA GLU A 146 10.16 -6.99 -2.63
C GLU A 146 10.45 -5.49 -2.58
N GLN A 147 9.97 -4.73 -3.55
CA GLN A 147 10.07 -3.27 -3.55
C GLN A 147 9.34 -2.68 -2.34
N HIS A 148 8.09 -3.08 -2.07
CA HIS A 148 7.36 -2.58 -0.90
C HIS A 148 8.05 -2.95 0.42
N ILE A 149 8.48 -4.21 0.58
CA ILE A 149 9.17 -4.68 1.78
C ILE A 149 10.42 -3.85 2.08
N VAL A 150 11.20 -3.50 1.05
CA VAL A 150 12.39 -2.64 1.22
C VAL A 150 12.01 -1.21 1.60
N LEU A 151 10.98 -0.62 0.98
CA LEU A 151 10.49 0.71 1.34
C LEU A 151 9.96 0.74 2.77
N LYS A 152 9.18 -0.27 3.18
CA LYS A 152 8.67 -0.39 4.55
C LYS A 152 9.83 -0.52 5.53
N ALA A 153 10.82 -1.37 5.27
CA ALA A 153 12.02 -1.48 6.12
C ALA A 153 12.85 -0.18 6.21
N ARG A 154 12.79 0.67 5.18
CA ARG A 154 13.44 1.99 5.17
C ARG A 154 12.73 3.00 6.07
N SER A 155 11.39 3.00 6.12
CA SER A 155 10.59 4.00 6.86
C SER A 155 11.03 4.16 8.32
N GLY A 156 11.48 3.06 8.94
CA GLY A 156 12.11 3.08 10.25
C GLY A 156 11.20 3.46 11.40
N SER A 157 9.88 3.33 11.23
CA SER A 157 8.90 3.49 12.31
C SER A 157 9.14 2.48 13.45
N GLU A 158 8.60 2.76 14.64
CA GLU A 158 8.76 1.88 15.80
C GLU A 158 8.11 0.50 15.59
N TYR A 159 7.02 0.45 14.82
CA TYR A 159 6.25 -0.76 14.51
C TYR A 159 6.77 -1.52 13.29
N VAL A 160 7.75 -0.98 12.55
CA VAL A 160 8.20 -1.54 11.27
C VAL A 160 8.63 -3.00 11.36
N VAL A 161 9.25 -3.41 12.46
CA VAL A 161 9.74 -4.79 12.64
C VAL A 161 8.57 -5.75 12.84
N GLU A 162 7.52 -5.32 13.56
CA GLU A 162 6.31 -6.10 13.80
C GLU A 162 5.51 -6.24 12.49
N GLU A 163 5.31 -5.15 11.77
CA GLU A 163 4.63 -5.18 10.46
C GLU A 163 5.37 -6.03 9.43
N LEU A 164 6.70 -5.97 9.39
CA LEU A 164 7.51 -6.81 8.51
C LEU A 164 7.44 -8.30 8.92
N HIS A 165 7.18 -8.60 10.19
CA HIS A 165 7.04 -9.97 10.67
C HIS A 165 5.83 -10.65 10.02
N GLU A 166 4.73 -9.92 9.82
CA GLU A 166 3.55 -10.45 9.11
C GLU A 166 3.91 -10.93 7.68
N TYR A 167 4.85 -10.26 7.02
CA TYR A 167 5.34 -10.67 5.70
C TYR A 167 6.27 -11.87 5.75
N VAL A 168 7.01 -12.03 6.85
CA VAL A 168 7.79 -13.24 7.10
C VAL A 168 6.85 -14.42 7.30
N ASP A 169 5.77 -14.30 8.06
CA ASP A 169 4.77 -15.36 8.25
C ASP A 169 4.15 -15.80 6.90
N LEU A 170 3.82 -14.84 6.04
CA LEU A 170 3.32 -15.11 4.69
C LEU A 170 4.38 -15.81 3.81
N TYR A 171 5.65 -15.43 3.95
CA TYR A 171 6.75 -16.04 3.22
C TYR A 171 7.02 -17.48 3.69
N GLU A 172 7.11 -17.71 5.00
CA GLU A 172 7.37 -19.02 5.60
C GLU A 172 6.24 -20.01 5.34
N SER A 173 4.99 -19.54 5.33
CA SER A 173 3.82 -20.35 4.95
C SER A 173 3.75 -20.65 3.45
N GLY A 174 4.61 -20.03 2.62
CA GLY A 174 4.65 -20.20 1.17
C GLY A 174 3.57 -19.43 0.40
N ASN A 175 2.76 -18.62 1.09
CA ASN A 175 1.73 -17.78 0.48
C ASN A 175 2.32 -16.59 -0.27
N LEU A 176 3.38 -15.99 0.28
CA LEU A 176 4.13 -14.92 -0.34
C LEU A 176 5.44 -15.47 -0.93
N ARG A 177 5.64 -15.25 -2.23
CA ARG A 177 6.90 -15.59 -2.91
C ARG A 177 7.72 -14.33 -3.08
N ILE A 178 8.91 -14.34 -2.49
CA ILE A 178 9.88 -13.25 -2.62
C ILE A 178 11.28 -13.78 -2.93
N SER A 179 12.09 -12.96 -3.59
CA SER A 179 13.52 -13.21 -3.78
C SER A 179 14.35 -12.47 -2.74
N LEU A 180 15.03 -13.23 -1.87
CA LEU A 180 15.97 -12.67 -0.88
C LEU A 180 17.15 -11.96 -1.54
N GLN A 181 17.59 -12.45 -2.70
CA GLN A 181 18.62 -11.79 -3.50
C GLN A 181 18.13 -10.42 -3.98
N GLU A 182 16.86 -10.34 -4.38
CA GLU A 182 16.26 -9.11 -4.85
C GLU A 182 16.08 -8.10 -3.72
N LEU A 183 15.66 -8.53 -2.52
CA LEU A 183 15.63 -7.68 -1.34
C LEU A 183 17.01 -7.04 -1.06
N ARG A 184 18.10 -7.81 -1.15
CA ARG A 184 19.46 -7.28 -0.99
C ARG A 184 19.83 -6.28 -2.08
N ARG A 185 19.50 -6.60 -3.34
CA ARG A 185 19.77 -5.73 -4.49
C ARG A 185 19.04 -4.40 -4.34
N LEU A 186 17.73 -4.43 -4.09
CA LEU A 186 16.91 -3.24 -3.91
C LEU A 186 17.35 -2.41 -2.70
N SER A 187 17.72 -3.06 -1.58
CA SER A 187 18.25 -2.36 -0.41
C SER A 187 19.55 -1.60 -0.71
N SER A 188 20.35 -2.05 -1.68
CA SER A 188 21.61 -1.39 -2.07
C SER A 188 21.42 -0.09 -2.86
N LEU A 189 20.18 0.22 -3.26
CA LEU A 189 19.84 1.49 -3.90
C LEU A 189 19.74 2.66 -2.91
N PHE A 190 19.79 2.38 -1.60
CA PHE A 190 19.71 3.39 -0.56
C PHE A 190 21.02 3.51 0.24
N GLU A 191 21.37 4.73 0.66
CA GLU A 191 22.55 4.98 1.50
C GLU A 191 22.46 4.29 2.86
N ASP A 192 21.25 4.12 3.40
CA ASP A 192 20.97 3.48 4.67
C ASP A 192 20.77 1.95 4.57
N GLN A 193 21.29 1.32 3.51
CA GLN A 193 21.22 -0.13 3.26
C GLN A 193 21.45 -0.98 4.53
N ARG A 194 22.42 -0.63 5.38
CA ARG A 194 22.72 -1.39 6.60
C ARG A 194 21.56 -1.39 7.58
N ALA A 195 20.85 -0.26 7.72
CA ALA A 195 19.69 -0.14 8.59
C ALA A 195 18.51 -0.94 8.05
N ILE A 196 18.25 -0.84 6.74
CA ILE A 196 17.22 -1.62 6.03
C ILE A 196 17.45 -3.13 6.25
N ILE A 197 18.65 -3.63 5.93
CA ILE A 197 18.99 -5.05 6.09
C ILE A 197 18.90 -5.48 7.56
N SER A 198 19.32 -4.63 8.51
CA SER A 198 19.22 -4.92 9.94
C SER A 198 17.77 -5.11 10.39
N ARG A 199 16.84 -4.25 9.93
CA ARG A 199 15.41 -4.37 10.25
C ARG A 199 14.78 -5.60 9.61
N LEU A 200 15.10 -5.89 8.35
CA LEU A 200 14.62 -7.11 7.68
C LEU A 200 15.07 -8.38 8.43
N LYS A 201 16.32 -8.42 8.90
CA LYS A 201 16.81 -9.52 9.75
C LYS A 201 16.08 -9.62 11.08
N LYS A 202 15.85 -8.49 11.75
CA LYS A 202 15.12 -8.43 13.03
C LYS A 202 13.67 -8.92 12.87
N ALA A 203 13.04 -8.62 11.75
CA ALA A 203 11.69 -9.09 11.43
C ALA A 203 11.64 -10.60 11.15
N GLY A 204 12.76 -11.22 10.76
CA GLY A 204 12.87 -12.66 10.53
C GLY A 204 13.27 -13.08 9.11
N PHE A 205 13.51 -12.13 8.19
CA PHE A 205 13.97 -12.49 6.84
C PHE A 205 15.38 -13.12 6.88
N PRO A 206 15.60 -14.26 6.19
CA PRO A 206 16.89 -14.96 6.21
C PRO A 206 17.93 -14.32 5.26
N LEU A 207 18.43 -13.12 5.65
CA LEU A 207 19.37 -12.29 4.88
C LEU A 207 20.83 -12.33 5.39
#